data_AF-A0A7X7FRL3-F1
#
_entry.id   AF-A0A7X7FRL3-F1
#
_cell.length_a   1.000
_cell.length_b   1.000
_cell.length_c   1.000
_cell.angle_alpha   90.00
_cell.angle_beta   90.00
_cell.angle_gamma   90.00
#
_symmetry.space_group_name_H-M   'P 1'
#
loop_
_entity.id
_entity.type
_entity.pdbx_description
1 polymer ?
#
loop_
_entity_poly.entity_id
_entity_poly.type
_entity_poly.pdbx_seq_one_letter_code
_entity_poly.pdbx_strand_id
1 'polypeptide(L)'
;MTPNDENAKPTTITGDHKVGHVVDWYPATIDVLRSHGFTQITNPVMRRTVARHVSIAQAAEMKGVDLEPLLADLNAAIGEGTSGR
;
A
#
# COMPACT_ATOMS: atom_id res chain seq x y z
N MET A 1 -13.82 -18.73 5.89
CA MET A 1 -13.01 -17.64 5.35
C MET A 1 -12.35 -16.98 6.56
N THR A 2 -11.09 -17.32 6.83
CA THR A 2 -10.42 -17.04 8.10
C THR A 2 -10.19 -15.54 8.29
N PRO A 3 -10.62 -14.96 9.43
CA PRO A 3 -10.12 -13.69 9.94
C PRO A 3 -8.90 -14.00 10.80
N ASN A 4 -7.68 -13.86 10.29
CA ASN A 4 -6.49 -13.91 11.13
C ASN A 4 -5.32 -13.21 10.44
N ASP A 5 -4.55 -12.44 11.23
CA ASP A 5 -3.34 -11.69 10.89
C ASP A 5 -3.54 -10.25 10.37
N GLU A 6 -4.50 -9.51 10.91
CA GLU A 6 -4.79 -8.11 10.51
C GLU A 6 -3.79 -7.04 10.99
N ASN A 7 -2.71 -7.37 11.72
CA ASN A 7 -1.84 -6.33 12.31
C ASN A 7 -0.34 -6.63 12.41
N ALA A 8 0.15 -7.72 11.85
CA ALA A 8 1.60 -7.94 11.75
C ALA A 8 2.14 -7.17 10.55
N LYS A 9 2.99 -6.17 10.78
CA LYS A 9 3.64 -5.39 9.71
C LYS A 9 4.44 -6.34 8.81
N PRO A 10 4.04 -6.56 7.54
CA PRO A 10 4.72 -7.49 6.67
C PRO A 10 6.02 -6.87 6.17
N THR A 11 7.08 -7.67 6.09
CA THR A 11 8.37 -7.24 5.54
C THR A 11 8.34 -7.04 4.02
N THR A 12 7.30 -7.52 3.34
CA THR A 12 7.11 -7.40 1.90
C THR A 12 5.65 -7.02 1.61
N ILE A 13 5.43 -5.94 0.86
CA ILE A 13 4.10 -5.54 0.40
C ILE A 13 3.72 -6.38 -0.82
N THR A 14 2.51 -6.95 -0.80
CA THR A 14 1.93 -7.69 -1.91
C THR A 14 0.59 -7.07 -2.36
N GLY A 15 0.14 -7.44 -3.56
CA GLY A 15 -1.12 -6.94 -4.14
C GLY A 15 -2.37 -7.28 -3.32
N ASP A 16 -2.30 -8.31 -2.48
CA ASP A 16 -3.40 -8.78 -1.64
C ASP A 16 -3.66 -7.84 -0.44
N HIS A 17 -2.61 -7.15 0.02
CA HIS A 17 -2.70 -6.25 1.17
C HIS A 17 -3.60 -5.04 0.91
N LYS A 18 -4.31 -4.61 1.95
CA LYS A 18 -5.16 -3.42 1.91
C LYS A 18 -4.30 -2.18 1.89
N VAL A 19 -4.60 -1.26 0.95
CA VAL A 19 -3.85 0.00 0.82
C VAL A 19 -3.88 0.78 2.14
N GLY A 20 -5.03 0.77 2.82
CA GLY A 20 -5.21 1.41 4.12
C GLY A 20 -4.30 0.84 5.20
N HIS A 21 -4.08 -0.48 5.23
CA HIS A 21 -3.19 -1.13 6.20
C HIS A 21 -1.72 -0.86 5.87
N VAL A 22 -1.33 -0.93 4.59
CA VAL A 22 0.05 -0.63 4.16
C VAL A 22 0.46 0.80 4.52
N VAL A 23 -0.43 1.76 4.29
CA VAL A 23 -0.22 3.17 4.64
C VAL A 23 -0.21 3.39 6.16
N ASP A 24 -0.94 2.58 6.93
CA ASP A 24 -0.94 2.62 8.39
C ASP A 24 0.37 2.04 8.98
N TRP A 25 0.83 0.91 8.43
CA TRP A 25 2.07 0.27 8.81
C TRP A 25 3.31 1.10 8.42
N TYR A 26 3.29 1.67 7.21
CA TYR A 26 4.40 2.37 6.57
C TYR A 26 3.93 3.69 5.94
N PRO A 27 3.86 4.79 6.70
CA PRO A 27 3.45 6.09 6.16
C PRO A 27 4.40 6.63 5.07
N ALA A 28 5.64 6.13 4.97
CA ALA A 28 6.57 6.45 3.88
C ALA A 28 6.02 6.04 2.49
N THR A 29 5.19 4.99 2.43
CA THR A 29 4.55 4.52 1.20
C THR A 29 3.52 5.50 0.63
N ILE A 30 3.06 6.49 1.42
CA ILE A 30 2.14 7.53 0.95
C ILE A 30 2.77 8.33 -0.19
N ASP A 31 4.08 8.60 -0.12
CA ASP A 31 4.78 9.38 -1.14
C ASP A 31 4.85 8.60 -2.47
N VAL A 32 5.18 7.31 -2.38
CA VAL A 32 5.16 6.36 -3.50
C VAL A 32 3.78 6.31 -4.15
N LEU A 33 2.73 6.06 -3.36
CA LEU A 33 1.35 6.03 -3.83
C LEU A 33 0.97 7.35 -4.51
N ARG A 34 1.34 8.49 -3.93
CA ARG A 34 1.09 9.81 -4.52
C ARG A 34 1.82 9.97 -5.86
N SER A 35 3.06 9.50 -5.97
CA SER A 35 3.86 9.51 -7.21
C SER A 35 3.20 8.68 -8.32
N HIS A 36 2.64 7.52 -7.96
CA HIS A 36 1.88 6.65 -8.87
C HIS A 36 0.45 7.17 -9.22
N GLY A 37 0.06 8.36 -8.74
CA GLY A 37 -1.25 8.94 -9.07
C GLY A 37 -2.37 8.60 -8.08
N PHE A 38 -2.05 7.97 -6.94
CA PHE A 38 -2.99 7.79 -5.81
C PHE A 38 -3.11 9.08 -4.96
N THR A 39 -3.16 10.24 -5.60
CA THR A 39 -3.35 11.55 -4.95
C THR A 39 -4.64 11.59 -4.14
N GLN A 40 -5.68 10.85 -4.55
CA GLN A 40 -6.98 10.81 -3.87
C GLN A 40 -6.93 10.09 -2.51
N ILE A 41 -5.95 9.21 -2.30
CA ILE A 41 -5.69 8.55 -1.01
C ILE A 41 -5.10 9.51 0.02
N THR A 42 -4.55 10.65 -0.41
CA THR A 42 -4.13 11.71 0.53
C THR A 42 -5.33 12.40 1.20
N ASN A 43 -6.53 12.29 0.63
CA ASN A 43 -7.73 12.80 1.27
C ASN A 43 -8.11 11.89 2.46
N PRO A 44 -8.11 12.42 3.71
CA PRO A 44 -8.32 11.61 4.90
C PRO A 44 -9.68 10.89 4.92
N VAL A 45 -10.70 11.42 4.23
CA VAL A 45 -12.02 10.77 4.11
C VAL A 45 -11.94 9.55 3.19
N MET A 46 -11.31 9.67 2.03
CA MET A 46 -11.09 8.55 1.09
C MET A 46 -10.15 7.49 1.69
N ARG A 47 -9.10 7.90 2.40
CA ARG A 47 -8.19 7.02 3.14
C ARG A 47 -8.92 6.17 4.18
N ARG A 48 -9.88 6.77 4.89
CA ARG A 48 -10.56 6.11 6.02
C ARG A 48 -11.69 5.18 5.58
N THR A 49 -12.24 5.39 4.38
CA THR A 49 -13.42 4.68 3.86
C THR A 49 -13.10 3.69 2.73
N VAL A 50 -12.37 4.12 1.69
CA VAL A 50 -12.11 3.30 0.49
C VAL A 50 -10.82 2.50 0.63
N ALA A 51 -9.73 3.13 1.11
CA ALA A 51 -8.44 2.46 1.20
C ALA A 51 -8.45 1.26 2.18
N ARG A 52 -9.37 1.23 3.14
CA ARG A 52 -9.51 0.11 4.08
C ARG A 52 -10.17 -1.14 3.48
N HIS A 53 -10.98 -0.96 2.44
CA HIS A 53 -11.70 -2.07 1.79
C HIS A 53 -11.02 -2.56 0.51
N VAL A 54 -10.21 -1.71 -0.14
CA VAL A 54 -9.58 -2.01 -1.43
C VAL A 54 -8.14 -2.50 -1.23
N SER A 55 -7.80 -3.62 -1.89
CA SER A 55 -6.43 -4.15 -1.92
C SER A 55 -5.55 -3.39 -2.92
N ILE A 56 -4.22 -3.47 -2.79
CA ILE A 56 -3.29 -2.76 -3.69
C ILE A 56 -3.55 -3.15 -5.15
N ALA A 57 -3.76 -4.44 -5.43
CA ALA A 57 -4.10 -4.94 -6.76
C ALA A 57 -5.35 -4.25 -7.31
N GLN A 58 -6.44 -4.25 -6.55
CA GLN A 58 -7.69 -3.61 -6.97
C GLN A 58 -7.55 -2.10 -7.16
N ALA A 59 -6.78 -1.44 -6.30
CA ALA A 59 -6.54 0.00 -6.40
C ALA A 59 -5.75 0.34 -7.67
N ALA A 60 -4.75 -0.48 -8.00
CA ALA A 60 -3.95 -0.38 -9.21
C ALA A 60 -4.82 -0.60 -10.46
N GLU A 61 -5.64 -1.65 -10.49
CA GLU A 61 -6.58 -1.92 -11.58
C GLU A 61 -7.60 -0.79 -11.78
N MET A 62 -8.22 -0.29 -10.71
CA MET A 62 -9.19 0.82 -10.78
C MET A 62 -8.59 2.10 -11.34
N LYS A 63 -7.28 2.31 -11.12
CA LYS A 63 -6.54 3.48 -11.60
C LYS A 63 -5.86 3.26 -12.95
N GLY A 64 -5.80 2.01 -13.44
CA GLY A 64 -4.99 1.65 -14.61
C GLY A 64 -3.49 1.81 -14.35
N VAL A 65 -3.05 1.60 -13.11
CA VAL A 65 -1.64 1.59 -12.71
C VAL A 65 -1.14 0.15 -12.72
N ASP A 66 0.06 -0.07 -13.23
CA ASP A 66 0.69 -1.39 -13.19
C ASP A 66 1.03 -1.79 -11.75
N LEU A 67 0.54 -2.97 -11.35
CA LEU A 67 0.73 -3.49 -10.00
C LEU A 67 2.19 -3.84 -9.70
N GLU A 68 2.90 -4.44 -10.67
CA GLU A 68 4.30 -4.84 -10.50
C GLU A 68 5.24 -3.68 -10.13
N PRO A 69 5.31 -2.57 -10.90
CA PRO A 69 6.16 -1.44 -10.54
C PRO A 69 5.70 -0.74 -9.26
N LEU A 70 4.39 -0.68 -9.00
CA LEU A 70 3.86 -0.14 -7.74
C LEU A 70 4.36 -0.96 -6.54
N LEU A 71 4.28 -2.29 -6.61
CA LEU A 71 4.78 -3.16 -5.55
C LEU A 71 6.29 -3.03 -5.40
N ALA A 72 7.05 -2.92 -6.49
CA ALA A 72 8.49 -2.72 -6.43
C ALA A 72 8.86 -1.43 -5.68
N ASP A 73 8.19 -0.31 -5.98
CA ASP A 73 8.45 0.98 -5.35
C ASP A 73 8.00 0.99 -3.87
N LEU A 74 6.86 0.37 -3.57
CA LEU A 74 6.40 0.18 -2.19
C LEU A 74 7.38 -0.67 -1.36
N ASN A 75 7.88 -1.76 -1.95
CA ASN A 75 8.86 -2.63 -1.31
C ASN A 75 10.23 -1.96 -1.18
N ALA A 76 10.64 -1.12 -2.13
CA ALA A 76 11.83 -0.31 -2.02
C ALA A 76 11.71 0.67 -0.85
N ALA A 77 10.58 1.38 -0.73
CA ALA A 77 10.33 2.34 0.35
C ALA A 77 10.31 1.71 1.75
N ILE A 78 9.94 0.43 1.89
CA ILE A 78 10.03 -0.30 3.18
C ILE A 78 11.38 -1.02 3.38
N GLY A 79 11.99 -1.51 2.29
CA GLY A 79 13.21 -2.32 2.28
C GLY A 79 14.49 -1.50 2.43
N GLU A 80 14.49 -0.24 2.00
CA GLU A 80 15.57 0.72 2.32
C GLU A 80 15.72 0.96 3.84
N GLY A 81 14.72 0.57 4.64
CA GLY A 81 14.78 0.64 6.10
C GLY A 81 15.38 -0.58 6.82
N THR A 82 15.59 -1.72 6.15
CA THR A 82 15.92 -2.98 6.87
C THR A 82 16.99 -3.89 6.25
N SER A 83 17.79 -3.44 5.28
CA SER A 83 18.98 -4.20 4.90
C SER A 83 20.24 -3.40 5.19
N GLY A 84 20.93 -3.84 6.25
CA GLY A 84 22.14 -3.24 6.75
C GLY A 84 23.24 -3.11 5.70
N ARG A 85 24.05 -2.09 5.91
CA ARG A 85 25.46 -2.08 5.55
C ARG A 85 26.26 -2.08 6.83
#